data_AF-A0A380RF97-F1
#
_entry.id   AF-A0A380RF97-F1
#
_cell.length_a   1.000
_cell.length_b   1.000
_cell.length_c   1.000
_cell.angle_alpha   90.00
_cell.angle_beta   90.00
_cell.angle_gamma   90.00
#
_symmetry.space_group_name_H-M   'P 1'
#
loop_
_entity.id
_entity.type
_entity.pdbx_description
1 polymer ?
#
loop_
_entity_poly.entity_id
_entity_poly.type
_entity_poly.pdbx_seq_one_letter_code
_entity_poly.pdbx_strand_id
1 'polypeptide(L)'
;MQILITLLLAVMMMAGLFLLLLGGVGFVQNKSFFSSAPKEVRDAVPDTKPERFKSQHIVGWMIIFLAFALMIGAVVIGAVLGIRDDLTFWQLFGRFLIMLLLLKAYDIGFFDWVLLCNAGFDFFPRFYPECKPVLGHYLFGYNRKTHLAHVIAFFPISALIAWICTLF
;
A
#
# COMPACT_ATOMS: atom_id res chain seq x y z
N MET A 1 -7.29 17.08 -18.46
CA MET A 1 -6.00 16.37 -18.45
C MET A 1 -5.49 16.09 -17.03
N GLN A 2 -5.47 17.07 -16.12
CA GLN A 2 -4.93 16.96 -14.74
C GLN A 2 -5.53 15.83 -13.87
N ILE A 3 -6.86 15.62 -13.92
CA ILE A 3 -7.52 14.57 -13.12
C ILE A 3 -7.08 13.17 -13.55
N LEU A 4 -6.90 12.95 -14.87
CA LEU A 4 -6.51 11.65 -15.42
C LEU A 4 -5.10 11.27 -14.98
N ILE A 5 -4.18 12.22 -14.98
CA ILE A 5 -2.81 12.01 -14.50
C ILE A 5 -2.83 11.69 -13.01
N THR A 6 -3.64 12.41 -12.22
CA THR A 6 -3.80 12.14 -10.78
C THR A 6 -4.28 10.70 -10.53
N LEU A 7 -5.28 10.24 -11.28
CA LEU A 7 -5.78 8.87 -11.19
C LEU A 7 -4.73 7.84 -11.63
N LEU A 8 -3.98 8.11 -12.70
CA LEU A 8 -2.92 7.22 -13.18
C LEU A 8 -1.81 7.08 -12.12
N LEU A 9 -1.39 8.19 -11.50
CA LEU A 9 -0.39 8.16 -10.44
C LEU A 9 -0.91 7.45 -9.18
N ALA A 10 -2.19 7.60 -8.85
CA ALA A 10 -2.81 6.83 -7.77
C ALA A 10 -2.79 5.32 -8.08
N VAL A 11 -3.13 4.91 -9.30
CA VAL A 11 -3.04 3.50 -9.74
C VAL A 11 -1.59 2.99 -9.68
N MET A 12 -0.62 3.82 -10.05
CA MET A 12 0.81 3.49 -9.92
C MET A 12 1.21 3.24 -8.46
N MET A 13 0.69 4.05 -7.52
CA MET A 13 0.89 3.80 -6.07
C MET A 13 0.20 2.52 -5.61
N MET A 14 -1.02 2.22 -6.08
CA MET A 14 -1.74 0.99 -5.75
C MET A 14 -0.96 -0.24 -6.24
N ALA A 15 -0.41 -0.20 -7.45
CA ALA A 15 0.46 -1.25 -7.97
C ALA A 15 1.73 -1.42 -7.11
N GLY A 16 2.36 -0.31 -6.71
CA GLY A 16 3.48 -0.33 -5.78
C GLY A 16 3.10 -0.98 -4.44
N LEU A 17 1.96 -0.61 -3.86
CA LEU A 17 1.48 -1.16 -2.61
C LEU A 17 1.16 -2.67 -2.72
N PHE A 18 0.57 -3.12 -3.83
CA PHE A 18 0.37 -4.54 -4.11
C PHE A 18 1.69 -5.31 -4.22
N LEU A 19 2.68 -4.74 -4.93
CA LEU A 19 4.01 -5.33 -5.02
C LEU A 19 4.71 -5.37 -3.66
N LEU A 20 4.50 -4.38 -2.79
CA LEU A 20 5.04 -4.39 -1.43
C LEU A 20 4.50 -5.59 -0.63
N LEU A 21 3.18 -5.84 -0.73
CA LEU A 21 2.55 -7.02 -0.13
C LEU A 21 3.09 -8.31 -0.74
N LEU A 22 3.16 -8.41 -2.07
CA LEU A 22 3.67 -9.60 -2.76
C LEU A 22 5.14 -9.88 -2.42
N GLY A 23 5.99 -8.86 -2.41
CA GLY A 23 7.40 -8.95 -2.08
C GLY A 23 7.60 -9.37 -0.63
N GLY A 24 6.96 -8.67 0.32
CA GLY A 24 7.09 -8.95 1.75
C GLY A 24 6.46 -10.28 2.18
N VAL A 25 5.16 -10.46 1.90
CA VAL A 25 4.38 -11.63 2.32
C VAL A 25 4.62 -12.82 1.40
N GLY A 26 4.69 -12.61 0.09
CA GLY A 26 4.81 -13.72 -0.87
C GLY A 26 6.21 -14.32 -0.97
N PHE A 27 7.24 -13.47 -1.01
CA PHE A 27 8.62 -13.88 -1.30
C PHE A 27 9.59 -13.75 -0.12
N VAL A 28 9.61 -12.63 0.61
CA VAL A 28 10.50 -12.50 1.77
C VAL A 28 10.02 -13.41 2.91
N GLN A 29 8.71 -13.54 3.08
CA GLN A 29 8.07 -14.47 4.04
C GLN A 29 8.50 -14.30 5.50
N ASN A 30 8.92 -13.09 5.89
CA ASN A 30 9.30 -12.79 7.26
C ASN A 30 8.07 -12.30 8.07
N LYS A 31 7.90 -12.81 9.28
CA LYS A 31 6.81 -12.44 10.20
C LYS A 31 6.73 -10.94 10.51
N SER A 32 7.84 -10.20 10.39
CA SER A 32 7.84 -8.73 10.56
C SER A 32 6.90 -8.00 9.60
N PHE A 33 6.68 -8.54 8.38
CA PHE A 33 5.75 -7.98 7.39
C PHE A 33 4.27 -8.18 7.77
N PHE A 34 3.98 -9.07 8.73
CA PHE A 34 2.64 -9.29 9.29
C PHE A 34 2.35 -8.42 10.52
N SER A 35 3.24 -7.48 10.87
CA SER A 35 3.04 -6.57 12.01
C SER A 35 1.73 -5.77 11.93
N SER A 36 1.27 -5.47 10.72
CA SER A 36 0.02 -4.73 10.46
C SER A 36 -1.21 -5.65 10.32
N ALA A 37 -1.01 -6.97 10.27
CA ALA A 37 -2.10 -7.94 10.15
C ALA A 37 -2.88 -8.11 11.48
N PRO A 38 -4.11 -8.64 11.44
CA PRO A 38 -4.85 -9.01 12.64
C PRO A 38 -4.05 -10.01 13.49
N LYS A 39 -4.24 -9.95 14.82
CA LYS A 39 -3.52 -10.83 15.76
C LYS A 39 -3.68 -12.31 15.40
N GLU A 40 -4.90 -12.72 15.05
CA GLU A 40 -5.23 -14.10 14.68
C GLU A 40 -4.43 -14.59 13.46
N VAL A 41 -4.27 -13.74 12.44
CA VAL A 41 -3.45 -14.04 11.25
C VAL A 41 -1.97 -14.07 11.63
N ARG A 42 -1.52 -13.12 12.46
CA ARG A 42 -0.12 -13.03 12.90
C ARG A 42 0.29 -14.23 13.77
N ASP A 43 -0.62 -14.76 14.58
CA ASP A 43 -0.38 -15.91 15.44
C ASP A 43 -0.41 -17.22 14.65
N ALA A 44 -1.21 -17.30 13.58
CA ALA A 44 -1.22 -18.42 12.65
C ALA A 44 0.02 -18.50 11.75
N VAL A 45 0.73 -17.38 11.53
CA VAL A 45 1.93 -17.34 10.68
C VAL A 45 3.16 -17.86 11.45
N PRO A 46 3.86 -18.88 10.90
CA PRO A 46 5.10 -19.38 11.49
C PRO A 46 6.22 -18.34 11.43
N ASP A 47 7.14 -18.37 12.40
CA ASP A 47 8.22 -17.38 12.52
C ASP A 47 9.21 -17.45 11.36
N THR A 48 9.46 -18.65 10.83
CA THR A 48 10.32 -18.90 9.69
C THR A 48 9.66 -19.91 8.75
N LYS A 49 9.70 -19.62 7.44
CA LYS A 49 9.39 -20.61 6.40
C LYS A 49 10.65 -20.95 5.61
N PRO A 50 10.79 -22.21 5.17
CA PRO A 50 11.85 -22.57 4.24
C PRO A 50 11.64 -21.85 2.91
N GLU A 51 12.75 -21.44 2.29
CA GLU A 51 12.72 -20.89 0.93
C GLU A 51 12.12 -21.92 -0.05
N ARG A 52 11.22 -21.48 -0.93
CA ARG A 52 10.67 -22.32 -2.00
C ARG A 52 11.68 -22.49 -3.14
N PHE A 53 12.60 -21.54 -3.30
CA PHE A 53 13.71 -21.59 -4.25
C PHE A 53 14.89 -20.75 -3.75
N LYS A 54 16.10 -21.12 -4.17
CA LYS A 54 17.43 -20.64 -3.69
C LYS A 54 17.67 -19.10 -3.75
N SER A 55 16.72 -18.32 -4.26
CA SER A 55 16.85 -16.86 -4.39
C SER A 55 15.55 -16.12 -4.11
N GLN A 56 14.63 -16.76 -3.38
CA GLN A 56 13.31 -16.22 -3.08
C GLN A 56 13.39 -14.86 -2.36
N HIS A 57 14.26 -14.75 -1.36
CA HIS A 57 14.41 -13.52 -0.60
C HIS A 57 15.01 -12.38 -1.43
N ILE A 58 15.97 -12.67 -2.31
CA ILE A 58 16.56 -11.68 -3.21
C ILE A 58 15.49 -11.13 -4.15
N VAL A 59 14.69 -12.02 -4.75
CA VAL A 59 13.54 -11.62 -5.59
C VAL A 59 12.54 -10.79 -4.80
N GLY A 60 12.21 -11.19 -3.57
CA GLY A 60 11.34 -10.43 -2.69
C GLY A 60 11.84 -9.01 -2.41
N TRP A 61 13.13 -8.86 -2.09
CA TRP A 61 13.74 -7.54 -1.86
C TRP A 61 13.80 -6.67 -3.11
N MET A 62 14.05 -7.25 -4.30
CA MET A 62 13.98 -6.52 -5.57
C MET A 62 12.56 -6.00 -5.84
N ILE A 63 11.53 -6.82 -5.56
CA ILE A 63 10.13 -6.41 -5.68
C ILE A 63 9.80 -5.29 -4.69
N ILE A 64 10.25 -5.38 -3.44
CA ILE A 64 10.05 -4.34 -2.42
C ILE A 64 10.71 -3.01 -2.85
N PHE A 65 11.93 -3.07 -3.38
CA PHE A 65 12.60 -1.88 -3.89
C PHE A 65 11.82 -1.23 -5.04
N LEU A 66 11.36 -2.04 -6.00
CA LEU A 66 10.50 -1.58 -7.09
C LEU A 66 9.18 -0.97 -6.58
N ALA A 67 8.57 -1.58 -5.57
CA ALA A 67 7.35 -1.07 -4.94
C ALA A 67 7.55 0.33 -4.36
N PHE A 68 8.63 0.56 -3.60
CA PHE A 68 8.97 1.88 -3.09
C PHE A 68 9.29 2.87 -4.21
N ALA A 69 10.00 2.45 -5.24
CA ALA A 69 10.29 3.29 -6.40
C ALA A 69 9.00 3.75 -7.11
N LEU A 70 7.99 2.86 -7.24
CA LEU A 70 6.69 3.21 -7.80
C LEU A 70 5.90 4.16 -6.89
N MET A 71 5.86 3.90 -5.59
CA MET A 71 5.10 4.75 -4.66
C MET A 71 5.71 6.16 -4.53
N ILE A 72 7.02 6.25 -4.30
CA ILE A 72 7.73 7.54 -4.18
C ILE A 72 7.78 8.23 -5.56
N GLY A 73 8.06 7.46 -6.62
CA GLY A 73 8.08 7.96 -7.99
C GLY A 73 6.76 8.60 -8.40
N ALA A 74 5.61 8.04 -8.00
CA ALA A 74 4.31 8.62 -8.32
C ALA A 74 4.14 10.01 -7.69
N VAL A 75 4.58 10.18 -6.44
CA VAL A 75 4.54 11.47 -5.74
C VAL A 75 5.50 12.47 -6.40
N VAL A 76 6.73 12.05 -6.71
CA VAL A 76 7.74 12.91 -7.36
C VAL A 76 7.29 13.35 -8.76
N ILE A 77 6.79 12.43 -9.57
CA ILE A 77 6.23 12.75 -10.89
C ILE A 77 5.02 13.69 -10.72
N GLY A 78 4.18 13.46 -9.72
CA GLY A 78 3.07 14.33 -9.36
C GLY A 78 3.50 15.76 -9.07
N ALA A 79 4.56 15.92 -8.29
CA ALA A 79 5.15 17.20 -7.94
C ALA A 79 5.78 17.89 -9.15
N VAL A 80 6.67 17.20 -9.87
CA VAL A 80 7.41 17.75 -11.02
C VAL A 80 6.46 18.19 -12.13
N LEU A 81 5.45 17.36 -12.46
CA LEU A 81 4.44 17.75 -13.44
C LEU A 81 3.61 18.94 -12.95
N GLY A 82 3.27 18.96 -11.66
CA GLY A 82 2.51 20.07 -11.10
C GLY A 82 3.27 21.40 -11.12
N ILE A 83 4.58 21.38 -10.86
CA ILE A 83 5.46 22.57 -10.97
C ILE A 83 5.56 23.01 -12.44
N ARG A 84 5.78 22.07 -13.37
CA ARG A 84 5.89 22.37 -14.80
C ARG A 84 4.61 22.93 -15.42
N ASP A 85 3.46 22.54 -14.88
CA ASP A 85 2.15 22.99 -15.33
C ASP A 85 1.64 24.24 -14.56
N ASP A 86 2.50 24.86 -13.73
CA ASP A 86 2.19 26.03 -12.90
C ASP A 86 0.92 25.84 -12.02
N LEU A 87 0.76 24.64 -11.44
CA LEU A 87 -0.40 24.35 -10.61
C LEU A 87 -0.39 25.20 -9.33
N THR A 88 -1.55 25.74 -9.00
CA THR A 88 -1.76 26.45 -7.74
C THR A 88 -1.63 25.50 -6.54
N PHE A 89 -1.35 26.06 -5.36
CA PHE A 89 -1.31 25.32 -4.09
C PHE A 89 -2.51 24.38 -3.92
N TRP A 90 -3.74 24.88 -4.14
CA TRP A 90 -4.96 24.09 -3.94
C TRP A 90 -5.11 22.93 -4.93
N GLN A 91 -4.60 23.09 -6.16
CA GLN A 91 -4.61 22.02 -7.15
C GLN A 91 -3.59 20.93 -6.80
N LEU A 92 -2.39 21.31 -6.36
CA LEU A 92 -1.37 20.37 -5.87
C LEU A 92 -1.84 19.66 -4.60
N PHE A 93 -2.42 20.39 -3.66
CA PHE A 93 -2.99 19.85 -2.43
C PHE A 93 -4.07 18.82 -2.75
N GLY A 94 -5.04 19.19 -3.59
CA GLY A 94 -6.11 18.28 -4.03
C GLY A 94 -5.56 17.03 -4.71
N ARG A 95 -4.54 17.18 -5.58
CA ARG A 95 -3.89 16.06 -6.26
C ARG A 95 -3.31 15.05 -5.28
N PHE A 96 -2.45 15.48 -4.36
CA PHE A 96 -1.81 14.57 -3.40
C PHE A 96 -2.82 13.98 -2.43
N LEU A 97 -3.81 14.76 -1.99
CA LEU A 97 -4.86 14.28 -1.11
C LEU A 97 -5.69 13.19 -1.80
N ILE A 98 -6.11 13.39 -3.05
CA ILE A 98 -6.84 12.39 -3.83
C ILE A 98 -5.99 11.13 -4.02
N MET A 99 -4.72 11.26 -4.37
CA MET A 99 -3.82 10.12 -4.53
C MET A 99 -3.71 9.28 -3.25
N LEU A 100 -3.49 9.91 -2.09
CA LEU A 100 -3.37 9.22 -0.80
C LEU A 100 -4.70 8.61 -0.34
N LEU A 101 -5.81 9.33 -0.53
CA LEU A 101 -7.15 8.81 -0.19
C LEU A 101 -7.52 7.61 -1.07
N LEU A 102 -7.26 7.66 -2.37
CA LEU A 102 -7.49 6.53 -3.27
C LEU A 102 -6.61 5.32 -2.90
N LEU A 103 -5.32 5.55 -2.62
CA LEU A 103 -4.42 4.48 -2.17
C LEU A 103 -4.96 3.83 -0.88
N LYS A 104 -5.47 4.63 0.05
CA LYS A 104 -6.01 4.12 1.31
C LYS A 104 -7.36 3.43 1.15
N ALA A 105 -8.20 3.90 0.25
CA ALA A 105 -9.43 3.22 -0.13
C ALA A 105 -9.12 1.86 -0.78
N TYR A 106 -8.08 1.79 -1.61
CA TYR A 106 -7.58 0.54 -2.17
C TYR A 106 -7.04 -0.41 -1.09
N ASP A 107 -6.25 0.08 -0.14
CA ASP A 107 -5.76 -0.71 1.01
C ASP A 107 -6.93 -1.35 1.80
N ILE A 108 -7.93 -0.56 2.18
CA ILE A 108 -9.12 -1.05 2.93
C ILE A 108 -9.98 -1.99 2.08
N GLY A 109 -10.29 -1.59 0.84
CA GLY A 109 -11.20 -2.35 -0.01
C GLY A 109 -10.56 -3.63 -0.57
N PHE A 110 -9.32 -3.54 -1.03
CA PHE A 110 -8.65 -4.67 -1.67
C PHE A 110 -7.92 -5.55 -0.65
N PHE A 111 -7.09 -5.00 0.25
CA PHE A 111 -6.36 -5.85 1.19
C PHE A 111 -7.24 -6.31 2.35
N ASP A 112 -7.89 -5.39 3.06
CA ASP A 112 -8.66 -5.78 4.25
C ASP A 112 -9.92 -6.55 3.86
N TRP A 113 -10.67 -6.08 2.86
CA TRP A 113 -11.92 -6.74 2.49
C TRP A 113 -11.72 -7.91 1.51
N VAL A 114 -11.08 -7.70 0.35
CA VAL A 114 -10.93 -8.79 -0.65
C VAL A 114 -9.93 -9.86 -0.24
N LEU A 115 -8.71 -9.49 0.16
CA LEU A 115 -7.66 -10.48 0.46
C LEU A 115 -7.80 -11.12 1.85
N LEU A 116 -8.04 -10.31 2.90
CA LEU A 116 -8.13 -10.80 4.28
C LEU A 116 -9.52 -11.35 4.62
N CYS A 117 -10.58 -10.58 4.43
CA CYS A 117 -11.92 -10.95 4.93
C CYS A 117 -12.65 -11.97 4.05
N ASN A 118 -12.54 -11.85 2.72
CA ASN A 118 -13.24 -12.73 1.79
C ASN A 118 -12.39 -13.93 1.35
N ALA A 119 -11.19 -14.10 1.93
CA ALA A 119 -10.19 -15.08 1.49
C ALA A 119 -9.97 -15.10 -0.04
N GLY A 120 -10.16 -13.95 -0.70
CA GLY A 120 -10.66 -13.87 -2.08
C GLY A 120 -9.96 -14.79 -3.07
N PHE A 121 -8.76 -14.44 -3.50
CA PHE A 121 -8.01 -15.21 -4.51
C PHE A 121 -7.18 -16.35 -3.90
N ASP A 122 -7.51 -16.82 -2.69
CA ASP A 122 -6.64 -17.69 -1.89
C ASP A 122 -5.22 -17.13 -1.74
N PHE A 123 -5.03 -15.79 -1.82
CA PHE A 123 -3.71 -15.17 -1.83
C PHE A 123 -2.91 -15.53 -0.58
N PHE A 124 -3.45 -15.24 0.61
CA PHE A 124 -2.81 -15.61 1.87
C PHE A 124 -2.68 -17.13 2.01
N PRO A 125 -3.74 -17.94 1.83
CA PRO A 125 -3.64 -19.41 1.85
C PRO A 125 -2.59 -20.02 0.90
N ARG A 126 -2.32 -19.38 -0.24
CA ARG A 126 -1.32 -19.82 -1.23
C ARG A 126 0.12 -19.72 -0.69
N PHE A 127 0.40 -18.75 0.16
CA PHE A 127 1.70 -18.57 0.81
C PHE A 127 1.72 -19.19 2.21
N TYR A 128 0.60 -19.09 2.91
CA TYR A 128 0.38 -19.49 4.30
C TYR A 128 -0.93 -20.27 4.43
N PRO A 129 -0.95 -21.57 4.11
CA PRO A 129 -2.14 -22.41 4.29
C PRO A 129 -2.63 -22.42 5.74
N GLU A 130 -1.76 -22.15 6.70
CA GLU A 130 -2.05 -22.03 8.13
C GLU A 130 -3.00 -20.86 8.45
N CYS A 131 -3.06 -19.84 7.59
CA CYS A 131 -3.98 -18.70 7.76
C CYS A 131 -5.42 -19.04 7.34
N LYS A 132 -5.65 -20.09 6.53
CA LYS A 132 -6.98 -20.42 5.99
C LYS A 132 -8.09 -20.52 7.05
N PRO A 133 -7.91 -21.18 8.21
CA PRO A 133 -8.97 -21.30 9.22
C PRO A 133 -9.28 -20.00 9.97
N VAL A 134 -8.37 -19.01 9.94
CA VAL A 134 -8.52 -17.74 10.69
C VAL A 134 -8.96 -16.58 9.80
N LEU A 135 -9.02 -16.75 8.48
CA LEU A 135 -9.50 -15.72 7.56
C LEU A 135 -11.03 -15.72 7.53
N GLY A 136 -11.65 -14.55 7.66
CA GLY A 136 -13.09 -14.41 7.58
C GLY A 136 -13.59 -12.97 7.74
N HIS A 137 -14.87 -12.76 7.44
CA HIS A 137 -15.50 -11.43 7.42
C HIS A 137 -15.48 -10.68 8.76
N TYR A 138 -15.35 -11.39 9.87
CA TYR A 138 -15.32 -10.80 11.21
C TYR A 138 -14.02 -10.00 11.48
N LEU A 139 -12.98 -10.21 10.67
CA LEU A 139 -11.74 -9.42 10.69
C LEU A 139 -11.92 -7.99 10.14
N PHE A 140 -13.05 -7.71 9.45
CA PHE A 140 -13.25 -6.45 8.78
C PHE A 140 -13.38 -5.29 9.78
N GLY A 141 -12.50 -4.32 9.66
CA GLY A 141 -12.52 -3.13 10.53
C GLY A 141 -11.80 -3.30 11.87
N TYR A 142 -11.01 -4.37 12.05
CA TYR A 142 -10.09 -4.52 13.19
C TYR A 142 -9.22 -3.26 13.41
N ASN A 143 -8.80 -2.61 12.33
CA ASN A 143 -7.81 -1.53 12.38
C ASN A 143 -8.39 -0.11 12.19
N ARG A 144 -9.70 0.09 12.36
CA ARG A 144 -10.41 1.37 12.04
C ARG A 144 -9.75 2.63 12.60
N LYS A 145 -9.24 2.58 13.84
CA LYS A 145 -8.56 3.72 14.48
C LYS A 145 -7.30 4.13 13.70
N THR A 146 -6.53 3.16 13.23
CA THR A 146 -5.32 3.39 12.45
C THR A 146 -5.64 3.88 11.04
N HIS A 147 -6.70 3.36 10.39
CA HIS A 147 -7.15 3.92 9.10
C HIS A 147 -7.59 5.38 9.25
N LEU A 148 -8.33 5.71 10.32
CA LEU A 148 -8.73 7.08 10.59
C LEU A 148 -7.52 8.00 10.85
N ALA A 149 -6.56 7.56 11.66
CA ALA A 149 -5.34 8.30 11.92
C ALA A 149 -4.55 8.60 10.62
N HIS A 150 -4.42 7.60 9.73
CA HIS A 150 -3.79 7.80 8.42
C HIS A 150 -4.55 8.81 7.55
N VAL A 151 -5.88 8.70 7.48
CA VAL A 151 -6.70 9.66 6.71
C VAL A 151 -6.55 11.08 7.24
N ILE A 152 -6.54 11.26 8.55
CA ILE A 152 -6.30 12.58 9.17
C ILE A 152 -4.89 13.08 8.83
N ALA A 153 -3.88 12.22 8.89
CA ALA A 153 -2.49 12.58 8.57
C ALA A 153 -2.28 12.95 7.09
N PHE A 154 -3.11 12.46 6.17
CA PHE A 154 -2.98 12.81 4.74
C PHE A 154 -3.22 14.29 4.46
N PHE A 155 -4.06 14.97 5.25
CA PHE A 155 -4.31 16.40 5.08
C PHE A 155 -3.04 17.24 5.31
N PRO A 156 -2.37 17.20 6.48
CA PRO A 156 -1.14 17.96 6.68
C PRO A 156 0.01 17.49 5.78
N ILE A 157 0.11 16.20 5.46
CA ILE A 157 1.14 15.69 4.54
C ILE A 157 0.94 16.26 3.13
N SER A 158 -0.29 16.23 2.60
CA SER A 158 -0.58 16.76 1.27
C SER A 158 -0.36 18.27 1.21
N ALA A 159 -0.73 18.99 2.28
CA ALA A 159 -0.50 20.43 2.39
C ALA A 159 1.00 20.77 2.41
N LEU A 160 1.80 20.01 3.16
CA LEU A 160 3.24 20.18 3.24
C LEU A 160 3.91 19.96 1.88
N ILE A 161 3.57 18.86 1.19
CA ILE A 161 4.13 18.55 -0.14
C ILE A 161 3.72 19.63 -1.15
N ALA A 162 2.43 20.02 -1.17
CA ALA A 162 1.94 21.07 -2.06
C ALA A 162 2.64 22.41 -1.80
N TRP A 163 2.83 22.79 -0.54
CA TRP A 163 3.56 23.99 -0.18
C TRP A 163 5.01 23.94 -0.64
N ILE A 164 5.73 22.83 -0.42
CA ILE A 164 7.10 22.66 -0.92
C ILE A 164 7.13 22.83 -2.44
N CYS A 165 6.18 22.26 -3.17
CA CYS A 165 6.12 22.39 -4.63
C CYS A 165 5.95 23.85 -5.08
N THR A 166 5.22 24.68 -4.33
CA THR A 166 5.03 26.10 -4.67
C THR A 166 6.27 26.98 -4.42
N LEU A 167 7.33 26.44 -3.83
CA LEU A 167 8.59 27.16 -3.63
C LEU A 167 9.53 27.09 -4.85
N PHE A 168 9.20 26.27 -5.85
CA PHE A 168 9.98 26.02 -7.07
C PHE A 168 9.18 26.41 -8.30
#